data_AF-A0A225UYH4-F1
#
_entry.id   AF-A0A225UYH4-F1
#
_cell.length_a   1.000
_cell.length_b   1.000
_cell.length_c   1.000
_cell.angle_alpha   90.00
_cell.angle_beta   90.00
_cell.angle_gamma   90.00
#
_symmetry.space_group_name_H-M   'P 1'
#
loop_
_entity.id
_entity.type
_entity.pdbx_description
1 polymer ?
#
loop_
_entity_poly.entity_id
_entity_poly.type
_entity_poly.pdbx_seq_one_letter_code
_entity_poly.pdbx_strand_id
1 'polypeptide(L)'
;MCSGGTRDKCGHPKRVHGWPSSDIPRRLWEWAKDTSDCNCQPHRTLRPGTRQVEQSSYSTHLCNFVRRTRMPLPALVELVRGQTETDHRPNKCMIPEVIAQVCKDYPHLDKLQLIAAEGVRVEFTQDVLPQSCPPDNHGSATERVNILRKNARKEQDARRCFVLDLDLLSMWPEVFISPFGVVDKAGGGPLTTGRTIHDLSFPEGASINDFTDQDAIPRANYRHCDAVAAEILRCKQEYPDAEIKIMAGDVTSAFRNVSIHSRSVHRFAGRIEIENALVIELACPFGWTGSPGEYELSVERLRLSTVNRATGITQMTSSTTTG
;
A
#
# COMPACT_ATOMS: atom_id res chain seq x y z
N MET A 1 19.36 -4.50 -10.25
CA MET A 1 19.68 -5.90 -10.58
C MET A 1 21.04 -6.22 -9.97
N CYS A 2 21.29 -7.39 -9.38
CA CYS A 2 22.69 -7.83 -9.21
C CYS A 2 23.02 -8.21 -10.61
N SER A 3 24.05 -7.61 -11.12
CA SER A 3 24.78 -8.13 -12.25
C SER A 3 25.48 -9.48 -11.93
N GLY A 4 24.96 -10.33 -11.03
CA GLY A 4 25.43 -11.70 -10.77
C GLY A 4 26.17 -11.98 -9.45
N GLY A 5 25.75 -11.42 -8.32
CA GLY A 5 26.38 -11.71 -7.01
C GLY A 5 25.75 -12.88 -6.25
N THR A 6 26.58 -13.77 -5.71
CA THR A 6 26.19 -14.81 -4.73
C THR A 6 25.90 -14.19 -3.36
N ARG A 7 25.16 -14.92 -2.51
CA ARG A 7 24.82 -14.55 -1.12
C ARG A 7 26.01 -14.03 -0.31
N ASP A 8 27.19 -14.57 -0.57
CA ASP A 8 28.44 -14.25 0.14
C ASP A 8 28.95 -12.82 -0.14
N LYS A 9 28.50 -12.18 -1.23
CA LYS A 9 28.90 -10.81 -1.60
C LYS A 9 27.93 -9.73 -1.14
N CYS A 10 26.69 -10.08 -0.80
CA CYS A 10 25.64 -9.09 -0.51
C CYS A 10 25.49 -8.76 0.98
N GLY A 11 26.02 -9.61 1.87
CA GLY A 11 26.03 -9.41 3.33
C GLY A 11 24.67 -9.41 4.03
N HIS A 12 23.55 -9.58 3.32
CA HIS A 12 22.21 -9.44 3.89
C HIS A 12 21.40 -10.75 3.82
N PRO A 13 21.18 -11.46 4.96
CA PRO A 13 20.65 -12.82 5.00
C PRO A 13 19.19 -12.95 4.56
N LYS A 14 18.50 -11.82 4.39
CA LYS A 14 17.07 -11.75 4.04
C LYS A 14 16.82 -11.50 2.53
N ARG A 15 17.86 -11.39 1.69
CA ARG A 15 17.76 -11.12 0.22
C ARG A 15 17.65 -12.41 -0.60
N VAL A 16 16.88 -12.37 -1.69
CA VAL A 16 16.76 -13.46 -2.68
C VAL A 16 17.71 -13.17 -3.85
N HIS A 17 18.53 -14.16 -4.22
CA HIS A 17 19.54 -14.06 -5.29
C HIS A 17 19.23 -15.04 -6.43
N GLY A 18 19.71 -14.74 -7.64
CA GLY A 18 19.74 -15.70 -8.75
C GLY A 18 18.39 -15.98 -9.41
N TRP A 19 17.62 -14.94 -9.74
CA TRP A 19 16.39 -15.09 -10.52
C TRP A 19 16.68 -15.71 -11.90
N PRO A 20 16.09 -16.88 -12.25
CA PRO A 20 16.28 -17.46 -13.58
C PRO A 20 15.55 -16.60 -14.62
N SER A 21 16.29 -15.74 -15.31
CA SER A 21 15.76 -14.86 -16.36
C SER A 21 15.14 -15.63 -17.52
N SER A 22 15.53 -16.89 -17.72
CA SER A 22 14.97 -17.81 -18.73
C SER A 22 13.57 -18.33 -18.40
N ASP A 23 13.13 -18.26 -17.14
CA ASP A 23 11.85 -18.85 -16.70
C ASP A 23 10.71 -17.84 -16.53
N ILE A 24 11.03 -16.54 -16.55
CA ILE A 24 10.04 -15.47 -16.44
C ILE A 24 9.31 -15.34 -17.79
N PRO A 25 7.99 -15.60 -17.86
CA PRO A 25 7.24 -15.44 -19.10
C PRO A 25 7.37 -14.01 -19.65
N ARG A 26 7.56 -13.86 -20.96
CA ARG A 26 7.72 -12.54 -21.62
C ARG A 26 6.64 -11.53 -21.20
N ARG A 27 5.38 -11.96 -21.08
CA ARG A 27 4.28 -11.10 -20.61
C ARG A 27 4.43 -10.63 -19.16
N LEU A 28 4.96 -11.49 -18.27
CA LEU A 28 5.24 -11.10 -16.89
C LEU A 28 6.38 -10.07 -16.85
N TRP A 29 7.37 -10.24 -17.72
CA TRP A 29 8.49 -9.31 -17.83
C TRP A 29 8.10 -7.95 -18.43
N GLU A 30 7.32 -7.95 -19.52
CA GLU A 30 6.75 -6.73 -20.12
C GLU A 30 5.86 -6.00 -19.09
N TRP A 31 5.05 -6.74 -18.33
CA TRP A 31 4.24 -6.18 -17.26
C TRP A 31 5.08 -5.60 -16.11
N ALA A 32 6.16 -6.27 -15.69
CA ALA A 32 7.05 -5.77 -14.64
C ALA A 32 7.77 -4.48 -15.08
N LYS A 33 8.13 -4.36 -16.36
CA LYS A 33 8.70 -3.12 -16.94
C LYS A 33 7.70 -1.98 -17.03
N ASP A 34 6.48 -2.26 -17.50
CA ASP A 34 5.40 -1.26 -17.45
C ASP A 34 5.11 -0.81 -16.01
N THR A 35 5.48 -1.61 -15.02
CA THR A 35 5.32 -1.27 -13.59
C THR A 35 6.38 -0.31 -13.08
N SER A 36 7.64 -0.46 -13.48
CA SER A 36 8.68 0.54 -13.18
C SER A 36 8.39 1.90 -13.83
N ASP A 37 7.80 1.90 -15.02
CA ASP A 37 7.62 3.12 -15.81
C ASP A 37 6.35 3.89 -15.43
N CYS A 38 5.26 3.20 -15.08
CA CYS A 38 3.99 3.84 -14.67
C CYS A 38 4.05 4.49 -13.29
N ASN A 39 4.84 3.95 -12.35
CA ASN A 39 5.02 4.57 -11.03
C ASN A 39 5.84 5.88 -11.10
N CYS A 40 6.42 6.22 -12.25
CA CYS A 40 7.14 7.48 -12.45
C CYS A 40 6.30 8.57 -13.15
N GLN A 41 5.06 8.29 -13.56
CA GLN A 41 4.20 9.26 -14.26
C GLN A 41 2.77 9.31 -13.71
N PRO A 42 2.37 10.37 -12.97
CA PRO A 42 1.08 10.43 -12.28
C PRO A 42 -0.15 10.66 -13.20
N HIS A 43 -0.01 10.75 -14.53
CA HIS A 43 -1.12 11.14 -15.42
C HIS A 43 -1.18 10.38 -16.75
N ARG A 44 -1.15 9.04 -16.74
CA ARG A 44 -1.58 8.27 -17.92
C ARG A 44 -2.93 7.58 -17.65
N THR A 45 -4.01 8.28 -17.98
CA THR A 45 -5.33 7.66 -18.16
C THR A 45 -5.26 6.71 -19.37
N LEU A 46 -5.09 5.42 -19.08
CA LEU A 46 -5.07 4.36 -20.09
C LEU A 46 -6.50 4.11 -20.61
N ARG A 47 -6.64 3.97 -21.94
CA ARG A 47 -7.93 3.88 -22.64
C ARG A 47 -8.71 2.61 -22.28
N PRO A 48 -10.06 2.63 -22.20
CA PRO A 48 -10.84 1.56 -21.56
C PRO A 48 -11.13 0.30 -22.41
N GLY A 49 -10.63 0.18 -23.64
CA GLY A 49 -11.20 -0.76 -24.63
C GLY A 49 -10.50 -2.10 -24.83
N THR A 50 -9.19 -2.22 -24.58
CA THR A 50 -8.40 -3.39 -25.05
C THR A 50 -7.90 -4.34 -23.95
N ARG A 51 -8.05 -3.99 -22.66
CA ARG A 51 -7.45 -4.75 -21.54
C ARG A 51 -8.24 -5.94 -21.00
N GLN A 52 -9.53 -6.10 -21.33
CA GLN A 52 -10.34 -7.15 -20.70
C GLN A 52 -9.86 -8.58 -21.03
N VAL A 53 -9.25 -8.81 -22.20
CA VAL A 53 -8.76 -10.12 -22.62
C VAL A 53 -7.33 -10.40 -22.11
N GLU A 54 -6.53 -9.37 -21.86
CA GLU A 54 -5.12 -9.52 -21.46
C GLU A 54 -4.93 -9.83 -19.97
N GLN A 55 -5.86 -9.44 -19.10
CA GLN A 55 -5.66 -9.48 -17.65
C GLN A 55 -6.10 -10.78 -16.97
N SER A 56 -7.06 -11.50 -17.56
CA SER A 56 -7.30 -12.93 -17.24
C SER A 56 -6.03 -13.77 -17.47
N SER A 57 -5.24 -13.38 -18.50
CA SER A 57 -3.95 -14.02 -18.77
C SER A 57 -2.89 -13.68 -17.70
N TYR A 58 -2.91 -12.48 -17.09
CA TYR A 58 -1.90 -12.07 -16.12
C TYR A 58 -1.93 -12.93 -14.84
N SER A 59 -3.10 -13.04 -14.20
CA SER A 59 -3.28 -13.91 -13.03
C SER A 59 -2.87 -15.35 -13.36
N THR A 60 -3.36 -15.89 -14.48
CA THR A 60 -3.02 -17.25 -14.93
C THR A 60 -1.51 -17.44 -15.11
N HIS A 61 -0.81 -16.48 -15.74
CA HIS A 61 0.63 -16.56 -15.93
C HIS A 61 1.39 -16.48 -14.60
N LEU A 62 0.98 -15.61 -13.68
CA LEU A 62 1.57 -15.54 -12.34
C LEU A 62 1.38 -16.85 -11.59
N CYS A 63 0.17 -17.40 -11.56
CA CYS A 63 -0.12 -18.67 -10.89
C CYS A 63 0.73 -19.80 -11.46
N ASN A 64 0.78 -19.93 -12.78
CA ASN A 64 1.61 -20.96 -13.44
C ASN A 64 3.10 -20.76 -13.18
N PHE A 65 3.56 -19.51 -13.14
CA PHE A 65 4.95 -19.19 -12.80
C PHE A 65 5.28 -19.59 -11.36
N VAL A 66 4.42 -19.26 -10.40
CA VAL A 66 4.56 -19.67 -8.99
C VAL A 66 4.58 -21.20 -8.88
N ARG A 67 3.63 -21.90 -9.51
CA ARG A 67 3.58 -23.38 -9.51
C ARG A 67 4.87 -24.00 -10.04
N ARG A 68 5.37 -23.51 -11.18
CA ARG A 68 6.61 -24.01 -11.82
C ARG A 68 7.85 -23.76 -10.97
N THR A 69 7.98 -22.55 -10.42
CA THR A 69 9.21 -22.10 -9.74
C THR A 69 9.21 -22.35 -8.24
N ARG A 70 8.05 -22.71 -7.67
CA ARG A 70 7.82 -22.77 -6.22
C ARG A 70 8.18 -21.45 -5.52
N MET A 71 7.87 -20.33 -6.17
CA MET A 71 8.26 -19.00 -5.70
C MET A 71 7.66 -18.67 -4.33
N PRO A 72 8.47 -18.24 -3.34
CA PRO A 72 7.95 -17.68 -2.10
C PRO A 72 7.17 -16.39 -2.36
N LEU A 73 6.08 -16.16 -1.62
CA LEU A 73 5.23 -14.98 -1.78
C LEU A 73 6.01 -13.65 -1.70
N PRO A 74 6.95 -13.43 -0.75
CA PRO A 74 7.72 -12.19 -0.71
C PRO A 74 8.50 -11.94 -2.01
N ALA A 75 9.10 -13.00 -2.57
CA ALA A 75 9.85 -12.90 -3.81
C ALA A 75 8.93 -12.50 -4.99
N LEU A 76 7.73 -13.10 -5.06
CA LEU A 76 6.74 -12.75 -6.08
C LEU A 76 6.33 -11.28 -5.99
N VAL A 77 6.10 -10.77 -4.78
CA VAL A 77 5.77 -9.35 -4.53
C VAL A 77 6.89 -8.43 -5.02
N GLU A 78 8.14 -8.76 -4.68
CA GLU A 78 9.33 -7.99 -5.07
C GLU A 78 9.49 -7.95 -6.59
N LEU A 79 9.33 -9.10 -7.25
CA LEU A 79 9.35 -9.22 -8.70
C LEU A 79 8.30 -8.32 -9.35
N VAL A 80 7.07 -8.40 -8.86
CA VAL A 80 5.92 -7.66 -9.40
C VAL A 80 6.07 -6.16 -9.21
N ARG A 81 6.66 -5.71 -8.11
CA ARG A 81 6.91 -4.29 -7.85
C ARG A 81 8.13 -3.74 -8.58
N GLY A 82 8.88 -4.57 -9.30
CA GLY A 82 10.16 -4.17 -9.88
C GLY A 82 11.14 -3.74 -8.79
N GLN A 83 11.13 -4.41 -7.64
CA GLN A 83 12.17 -4.24 -6.64
C GLN A 83 13.43 -4.91 -7.17
N THR A 84 14.36 -4.07 -7.61
CA THR A 84 15.64 -4.52 -8.15
C THR A 84 16.75 -4.15 -7.19
N GLU A 85 17.94 -4.65 -7.43
CA GLU A 85 19.04 -4.34 -6.50
C GLU A 85 19.57 -2.92 -6.59
N THR A 86 19.33 -2.24 -7.71
CA THR A 86 19.69 -0.83 -7.88
C THR A 86 18.60 0.08 -7.32
N ASP A 87 17.38 -0.44 -7.20
CA ASP A 87 16.26 0.25 -6.56
C ASP A 87 15.30 -0.80 -5.98
N HIS A 88 15.48 -1.10 -4.70
CA HIS A 88 14.69 -2.09 -3.98
C HIS A 88 13.40 -1.50 -3.38
N ARG A 89 13.15 -0.20 -3.57
CA ARG A 89 12.03 0.49 -2.93
C ARG A 89 10.70 -0.04 -3.47
N PRO A 90 9.71 -0.39 -2.64
CA PRO A 90 8.36 -0.64 -3.14
C PRO A 90 7.68 0.67 -3.55
N ASN A 91 7.92 1.75 -2.80
CA ASN A 91 7.31 3.06 -3.00
C ASN A 91 8.20 3.94 -3.88
N LYS A 92 8.23 3.69 -5.20
CA LYS A 92 9.16 4.35 -6.14
C LYS A 92 9.10 5.88 -6.13
N CYS A 93 7.92 6.45 -5.87
CA CYS A 93 7.69 7.89 -5.77
C CYS A 93 8.27 8.51 -4.50
N MET A 94 8.55 7.72 -3.46
CA MET A 94 9.12 8.18 -2.21
C MET A 94 10.65 8.09 -2.29
N ILE A 95 11.30 9.23 -2.51
CA ILE A 95 12.76 9.32 -2.65
C ILE A 95 13.38 9.62 -1.29
N PRO A 96 14.10 8.65 -0.65
CA PRO A 96 14.61 8.81 0.71
C PRO A 96 15.51 10.03 0.90
N GLU A 97 16.30 10.40 -0.12
CA GLU A 97 17.20 11.55 -0.10
C GLU A 97 16.41 12.86 -0.09
N VAL A 98 15.34 12.94 -0.87
CA VAL A 98 14.43 14.11 -0.87
C VAL A 98 13.73 14.20 0.48
N ILE A 99 13.25 13.07 1.01
CA ILE A 99 12.61 12.98 2.32
C ILE A 99 13.57 13.45 3.42
N ALA A 100 14.83 13.02 3.42
CA ALA A 100 15.85 13.45 4.37
C ALA A 100 15.96 14.98 4.42
N GLN A 101 16.00 15.61 3.24
CA GLN A 101 16.18 17.04 3.13
C GLN A 101 14.95 17.83 3.55
N VAL A 102 13.75 17.43 3.11
CA VAL A 102 12.52 18.19 3.37
C VAL A 102 11.92 17.92 4.76
N CYS A 103 12.27 16.77 5.35
CA CYS A 103 11.77 16.33 6.65
C CYS A 103 12.86 16.26 7.73
N LYS A 104 13.97 17.01 7.59
CA LYS A 104 15.14 16.94 8.51
C LYS A 104 14.81 17.06 10.00
N ASP A 105 13.81 17.87 10.38
CA ASP A 105 13.41 18.06 11.78
C ASP A 105 12.13 17.28 12.12
N TYR A 106 11.80 16.25 11.34
CA TYR A 106 10.61 15.43 11.57
C TYR A 106 10.93 14.35 12.59
N PRO A 107 10.21 14.26 13.72
CA PRO A 107 10.51 13.26 14.75
C PRO A 107 10.50 11.82 14.23
N HIS A 108 9.75 11.53 13.16
CA HIS A 108 9.62 10.20 12.57
C HIS A 108 10.34 10.06 11.22
N LEU A 109 11.36 10.88 10.94
CA LEU A 109 12.12 10.86 9.69
C LEU A 109 12.65 9.45 9.38
N ASP A 110 13.27 8.79 10.35
CA ASP A 110 13.88 7.46 10.14
C ASP A 110 12.84 6.42 9.71
N LYS A 111 11.67 6.42 10.36
CA LYS A 111 10.55 5.52 10.02
C LYS A 111 10.00 5.85 8.63
N LEU A 112 9.84 7.13 8.29
CA LEU A 112 9.39 7.54 6.95
C LEU A 112 10.37 7.11 5.85
N GLN A 113 11.68 7.24 6.08
CA GLN A 113 12.70 6.74 5.16
C GLN A 113 12.66 5.22 5.05
N LEU A 114 12.42 4.50 6.15
CA LEU A 114 12.27 3.05 6.13
C LEU A 114 11.03 2.62 5.31
N ILE A 115 9.88 3.30 5.47
CA ILE A 115 8.68 3.05 4.67
C ILE A 115 8.95 3.32 3.19
N ALA A 116 9.66 4.39 2.86
CA ALA A 116 10.05 4.67 1.48
C ALA A 116 10.97 3.57 0.92
N ALA A 117 11.92 3.10 1.73
CA ALA A 117 12.96 2.14 1.35
C ALA A 117 12.46 0.70 1.23
N GLU A 118 11.57 0.27 2.12
CA GLU A 118 11.22 -1.14 2.29
C GLU A 118 9.70 -1.41 2.34
N GLY A 119 8.88 -0.36 2.49
CA GLY A 119 7.45 -0.48 2.77
C GLY A 119 7.17 -0.72 4.25
N VAL A 120 5.88 -0.74 4.59
CA VAL A 120 5.43 -0.89 5.98
C VAL A 120 5.62 -2.34 6.44
N ARG A 121 6.43 -2.53 7.47
CA ARG A 121 6.56 -3.80 8.18
C ARG A 121 5.46 -3.87 9.24
N VAL A 122 4.67 -4.95 9.20
CA VAL A 122 3.66 -5.22 10.20
C VAL A 122 4.31 -6.03 11.31
N GLU A 123 4.30 -5.48 12.52
CA GLU A 123 4.79 -6.15 13.73
C GLU A 123 3.60 -6.74 14.49
N PHE A 124 3.78 -7.95 15.00
CA PHE A 124 2.79 -8.61 15.86
C PHE A 124 3.35 -8.78 17.26
N THR A 125 2.46 -8.72 18.25
CA THR A 125 2.80 -8.95 19.67
C THR A 125 3.07 -10.41 19.99
N GLN A 126 2.73 -11.31 19.08
CA GLN A 126 2.91 -12.75 19.20
C GLN A 126 3.11 -13.43 17.85
N ASP A 127 3.62 -14.65 17.89
CA ASP A 127 3.68 -15.52 16.72
C ASP A 127 2.27 -15.98 16.34
N VAL A 128 1.93 -15.81 15.06
CA VAL A 128 0.63 -16.24 14.52
C VAL A 128 0.81 -17.59 13.85
N LEU A 129 0.09 -18.58 14.37
CA LEU A 129 0.11 -19.94 13.83
C LEU A 129 -0.61 -20.00 12.48
N PRO A 130 -0.17 -20.88 11.56
CA PRO A 130 -0.90 -21.17 10.34
C PRO A 130 -2.36 -21.56 10.60
N GLN A 131 -3.28 -21.02 9.83
CA GLN A 131 -4.70 -21.32 9.96
C GLN A 131 -4.99 -22.72 9.39
N SER A 132 -5.51 -23.62 10.24
CA SER A 132 -5.98 -24.93 9.80
C SER A 132 -7.37 -24.86 9.15
N CYS A 133 -8.22 -23.95 9.64
CA CYS A 133 -9.56 -23.69 9.12
C CYS A 133 -9.79 -22.17 9.11
N PRO A 134 -9.51 -21.48 7.99
CA PRO A 134 -9.73 -20.06 7.91
C PRO A 134 -11.23 -19.71 7.86
N PRO A 135 -11.64 -18.51 8.31
CA PRO A 135 -13.05 -18.12 8.36
C PRO A 135 -13.69 -18.04 6.98
N ASP A 136 -14.99 -18.30 6.91
CA ASP A 136 -15.82 -18.03 5.74
C ASP A 136 -16.05 -16.53 5.57
N ASN A 137 -16.26 -16.10 4.33
CA ASN A 137 -16.71 -14.73 4.07
C ASN A 137 -18.07 -14.48 4.74
N HIS A 138 -18.29 -13.23 5.15
CA HIS A 138 -19.59 -12.80 5.63
C HIS A 138 -20.67 -13.03 4.57
N GLY A 139 -21.89 -13.36 4.99
CA GLY A 139 -23.00 -13.64 4.06
C GLY A 139 -23.21 -12.53 3.03
N SER A 140 -23.01 -11.28 3.43
CA SER A 140 -23.10 -10.11 2.55
C SER A 140 -22.13 -10.11 1.37
N ALA A 141 -20.93 -10.69 1.52
CA ALA A 141 -19.96 -10.86 0.44
C ALA A 141 -20.28 -12.07 -0.43
N THR A 142 -20.73 -13.16 0.17
CA THR A 142 -21.16 -14.37 -0.55
C THR A 142 -22.37 -14.10 -1.46
N GLU A 143 -23.39 -13.42 -0.93
CA GLU A 143 -24.59 -13.02 -1.67
C GLU A 143 -24.31 -12.00 -2.78
N ARG A 144 -23.26 -11.19 -2.62
CA ARG A 144 -22.91 -10.09 -3.54
C ARG A 144 -21.52 -10.27 -4.14
N VAL A 145 -21.20 -11.50 -4.51
CA VAL A 145 -19.89 -11.87 -5.05
C VAL A 145 -19.52 -11.08 -6.32
N ASN A 146 -20.50 -10.69 -7.12
CA ASN A 146 -20.29 -9.83 -8.29
C ASN A 146 -19.68 -8.46 -7.93
N ILE A 147 -20.06 -7.88 -6.79
CA ILE A 147 -19.52 -6.62 -6.27
C ILE A 147 -18.11 -6.86 -5.73
N LEU A 148 -17.91 -7.92 -4.96
CA LEU A 148 -16.60 -8.31 -4.43
C LEU A 148 -15.59 -8.50 -5.56
N ARG A 149 -15.92 -9.31 -6.57
CA ARG A 149 -15.13 -9.54 -7.78
C ARG A 149 -14.78 -8.23 -8.48
N LYS A 150 -15.77 -7.37 -8.71
CA LYS A 150 -15.58 -6.08 -9.39
C LYS A 150 -14.60 -5.19 -8.63
N ASN A 151 -14.74 -5.12 -7.31
CA ASN A 151 -13.87 -4.31 -6.47
C ASN A 151 -12.46 -4.89 -6.38
N ALA A 152 -12.32 -6.20 -6.19
CA ALA A 152 -11.02 -6.89 -6.19
C ALA A 152 -10.29 -6.70 -7.52
N ARG A 153 -10.99 -6.81 -8.66
CA ARG A 153 -10.42 -6.54 -9.98
C ARG A 153 -9.94 -5.09 -10.10
N LYS A 154 -10.73 -4.12 -9.63
CA LYS A 154 -10.32 -2.71 -9.63
C LYS A 154 -9.03 -2.48 -8.82
N GLU A 155 -8.90 -3.13 -7.67
CA GLU A 155 -7.68 -3.05 -6.86
C GLU A 155 -6.48 -3.73 -7.53
N GLN A 156 -6.72 -4.85 -8.22
CA GLN A 156 -5.70 -5.53 -9.01
C GLN A 156 -5.24 -4.70 -10.21
N ASP A 157 -6.17 -4.04 -10.91
CA ASP A 157 -5.89 -3.14 -12.04
C ASP A 157 -5.02 -1.95 -11.60
N ALA A 158 -5.24 -1.49 -10.37
CA ALA A 158 -4.43 -0.47 -9.71
C ALA A 158 -3.12 -1.01 -9.12
N ARG A 159 -2.83 -2.31 -9.28
CA ARG A 159 -1.64 -3.01 -8.75
C ARG A 159 -1.54 -3.01 -7.22
N ARG A 160 -2.68 -2.93 -6.55
CA ARG A 160 -2.77 -2.83 -5.08
C ARG A 160 -3.02 -4.15 -4.39
N CYS A 161 -3.42 -5.17 -5.15
CA CYS A 161 -3.54 -6.53 -4.67
C CYS A 161 -3.15 -7.53 -5.77
N PHE A 162 -2.86 -8.75 -5.33
CA PHE A 162 -2.92 -9.93 -6.19
C PHE A 162 -4.31 -10.53 -6.20
N VAL A 163 -4.71 -11.10 -7.34
CA VAL A 163 -5.83 -12.03 -7.48
C VAL A 163 -5.27 -13.26 -8.18
N LEU A 164 -5.10 -14.35 -7.43
CA LEU A 164 -4.42 -15.58 -7.81
C LEU A 164 -5.35 -16.77 -7.63
N ASP A 165 -4.93 -17.94 -8.10
CA ASP A 165 -5.66 -19.18 -7.88
C ASP A 165 -5.52 -19.62 -6.41
N LEU A 166 -6.62 -20.11 -5.82
CA LEU A 166 -6.68 -20.44 -4.40
C LEU A 166 -5.80 -21.63 -4.00
N ASP A 167 -5.48 -22.52 -4.94
CA ASP A 167 -4.59 -23.67 -4.72
C ASP A 167 -3.16 -23.27 -4.33
N LEU A 168 -2.72 -22.04 -4.67
CA LEU A 168 -1.43 -21.51 -4.25
C LEU A 168 -1.31 -21.34 -2.73
N LEU A 169 -2.43 -21.32 -2.00
CA LEU A 169 -2.41 -21.29 -0.53
C LEU A 169 -1.64 -22.48 0.05
N SER A 170 -1.71 -23.64 -0.60
CA SER A 170 -0.95 -24.84 -0.20
C SER A 170 0.58 -24.65 -0.30
N MET A 171 1.04 -23.68 -1.08
CA MET A 171 2.44 -23.34 -1.26
C MET A 171 2.93 -22.27 -0.28
N TRP A 172 2.01 -21.51 0.32
CA TRP A 172 2.28 -20.42 1.24
C TRP A 172 1.48 -20.60 2.54
N PRO A 173 1.85 -21.59 3.38
CA PRO A 173 1.13 -21.88 4.62
C PRO A 173 1.14 -20.72 5.63
N GLU A 174 2.02 -19.73 5.45
CA GLU A 174 2.07 -18.52 6.26
C GLU A 174 0.95 -17.51 5.94
N VAL A 175 0.20 -17.68 4.85
CA VAL A 175 -0.84 -16.73 4.46
C VAL A 175 -2.02 -16.80 5.42
N PHE A 176 -2.39 -15.65 5.97
CA PHE A 176 -3.51 -15.47 6.88
C PHE A 176 -4.72 -14.92 6.11
N ILE A 177 -5.82 -15.64 6.16
CA ILE A 177 -7.10 -15.33 5.52
C ILE A 177 -8.03 -14.67 6.55
N SER A 178 -8.44 -13.46 6.21
CA SER A 178 -9.52 -12.72 6.88
C SER A 178 -10.74 -12.65 5.95
N PRO A 179 -11.96 -12.63 6.50
CA PRO A 179 -13.16 -12.69 5.69
C PRO A 179 -13.42 -11.34 4.98
N PHE A 180 -14.06 -11.43 3.81
CA PHE A 180 -14.64 -10.27 3.16
C PHE A 180 -16.10 -10.07 3.58
N GLY A 181 -16.51 -8.81 3.63
CA GLY A 181 -17.90 -8.37 3.67
C GLY A 181 -18.19 -7.41 2.52
N VAL A 182 -19.47 -7.19 2.21
CA VAL A 182 -19.91 -6.11 1.32
C VAL A 182 -20.94 -5.28 2.06
N VAL A 183 -20.82 -3.96 1.98
CA VAL A 183 -21.79 -3.00 2.51
C VAL A 183 -22.28 -2.05 1.42
N ASP A 184 -23.44 -1.45 1.65
CA ASP A 184 -24.05 -0.56 0.68
C ASP A 184 -23.20 0.70 0.45
N LYS A 185 -23.16 1.15 -0.79
CA LYS A 185 -22.58 2.44 -1.15
C LYS A 185 -23.74 3.43 -1.33
N ALA A 186 -23.67 4.57 -0.64
CA ALA A 186 -24.66 5.64 -0.79
C ALA A 186 -24.85 6.03 -2.28
N GLY A 187 -26.13 6.14 -2.69
CA GLY A 187 -26.52 6.61 -4.02
C GLY A 187 -26.40 5.60 -5.16
N GLY A 188 -26.21 4.30 -4.88
CA GLY A 188 -26.20 3.26 -5.91
C GLY A 188 -27.12 2.07 -5.59
N GLY A 189 -27.39 1.23 -6.60
CA GLY A 189 -28.23 0.05 -6.43
C GLY A 189 -27.57 -0.99 -5.50
N PRO A 190 -28.30 -1.58 -4.53
CA PRO A 190 -27.73 -2.53 -3.54
C PRO A 190 -27.08 -3.79 -4.15
N LEU A 191 -27.49 -4.15 -5.37
CA LEU A 191 -27.01 -5.32 -6.12
C LEU A 191 -25.91 -5.00 -7.14
N THR A 192 -25.69 -3.72 -7.45
CA THR A 192 -24.76 -3.28 -8.50
C THR A 192 -23.60 -2.44 -7.95
N THR A 193 -23.75 -1.93 -6.73
CA THR A 193 -22.78 -1.06 -6.07
C THR A 193 -22.68 -1.40 -4.59
N GLY A 194 -21.46 -1.43 -4.08
CA GLY A 194 -21.17 -1.67 -2.67
C GLY A 194 -19.69 -1.46 -2.40
N ARG A 195 -19.33 -1.31 -1.13
CA ARG A 195 -17.93 -1.29 -0.67
C ARG A 195 -17.59 -2.67 -0.14
N THR A 196 -16.48 -3.22 -0.63
CA THR A 196 -15.87 -4.41 -0.04
C THR A 196 -15.19 -4.00 1.26
N ILE A 197 -15.44 -4.77 2.32
CA ILE A 197 -14.74 -4.69 3.60
C ILE A 197 -13.84 -5.92 3.67
N HIS A 198 -12.56 -5.72 3.98
CA HIS A 198 -11.69 -6.78 4.43
C HIS A 198 -11.71 -6.74 5.95
N ASP A 199 -12.37 -7.72 6.57
CA ASP A 199 -12.62 -7.68 8.01
C ASP A 199 -11.42 -8.21 8.77
N LEU A 200 -10.50 -7.30 9.04
CA LEU A 200 -9.24 -7.57 9.73
C LEU A 200 -9.39 -7.59 11.26
N SER A 201 -10.61 -7.41 11.77
CA SER A 201 -10.97 -7.52 13.19
C SER A 201 -11.72 -8.82 13.52
N PHE A 202 -11.89 -9.72 12.54
CA PHE A 202 -12.57 -11.00 12.75
C PHE A 202 -11.60 -12.21 12.61
N PRO A 203 -11.77 -13.25 13.44
CA PRO A 203 -12.62 -13.29 14.63
C PRO A 203 -12.00 -12.47 15.77
N GLU A 204 -12.85 -11.93 16.65
CA GLU A 204 -12.39 -11.16 17.83
C GLU A 204 -11.45 -12.00 18.71
N GLY A 205 -10.34 -11.39 19.14
CA GLY A 205 -9.29 -12.03 19.94
C GLY A 205 -8.30 -12.88 19.13
N ALA A 206 -8.55 -13.11 17.84
CA ALA A 206 -7.66 -13.88 16.96
C ALA A 206 -7.60 -13.33 15.53
N SER A 207 -7.80 -12.02 15.38
CA SER A 207 -7.73 -11.31 14.10
C SER A 207 -6.37 -10.64 13.87
N ILE A 208 -6.15 -10.17 12.64
CA ILE A 208 -4.95 -9.38 12.30
C ILE A 208 -4.83 -8.14 13.19
N ASN A 209 -5.93 -7.46 13.48
CA ASN A 209 -5.92 -6.29 14.34
C ASN A 209 -5.64 -6.63 15.80
N ASP A 210 -6.08 -7.78 16.29
CA ASP A 210 -5.76 -8.24 17.65
C ASP A 210 -4.28 -8.60 17.81
N PHE A 211 -3.67 -9.14 16.75
CA PHE A 211 -2.24 -9.48 16.76
C PHE A 211 -1.33 -8.30 16.48
N THR A 212 -1.84 -7.22 15.87
CA THR A 212 -1.04 -6.05 15.50
C THR A 212 -0.48 -5.36 16.75
N ASP A 213 0.84 -5.17 16.78
CA ASP A 213 1.49 -4.37 17.81
C ASP A 213 1.15 -2.89 17.63
N GLN A 214 0.25 -2.39 18.47
CA GLN A 214 -0.19 -1.00 18.43
C GLN A 214 0.84 -0.02 18.99
N ASP A 215 1.79 -0.48 19.80
CA ASP A 215 2.87 0.35 20.31
C ASP A 215 3.97 0.56 19.25
N ALA A 216 4.09 -0.37 18.30
CA ALA A 216 4.94 -0.21 17.11
C ALA A 216 4.34 0.75 16.06
N ILE A 217 3.04 1.09 16.16
CA ILE A 217 2.37 2.02 15.24
C ILE A 217 2.66 3.47 15.68
N PRO A 218 3.22 4.29 14.77
CA PRO A 218 3.46 5.70 15.05
C PRO A 218 2.15 6.44 15.32
N ARG A 219 2.13 7.24 16.39
CA ARG A 219 0.97 8.08 16.75
C ARG A 219 1.13 9.45 16.12
N ALA A 220 0.25 9.82 15.20
CA ALA A 220 0.21 11.19 14.72
C ALA A 220 -0.26 12.13 15.83
N ASN A 221 0.37 13.30 15.90
CA ASN A 221 -0.03 14.36 16.81
C ASN A 221 -0.94 15.34 16.09
N TYR A 222 -2.25 15.16 16.26
CA TYR A 222 -3.24 16.05 15.67
C TYR A 222 -3.37 17.33 16.48
N ARG A 223 -3.22 18.49 15.82
CA ARG A 223 -3.70 19.74 16.39
C ARG A 223 -5.22 19.73 16.38
N HIS A 224 -5.81 20.17 17.50
CA HIS A 224 -7.26 20.36 17.59
C HIS A 224 -7.75 21.33 16.49
N CYS A 225 -8.99 21.19 16.04
CA CYS A 225 -9.55 22.01 14.97
C CYS A 225 -9.53 23.52 15.29
N ASP A 226 -9.47 23.88 16.58
CA ASP A 226 -9.28 25.26 17.04
C ASP A 226 -7.99 25.90 16.49
N ALA A 227 -6.95 25.11 16.20
CA ALA A 227 -5.73 25.63 15.59
C ALA A 227 -6.02 26.19 14.17
N VAL A 228 -6.91 25.53 13.42
CA VAL A 228 -7.34 26.01 12.11
C VAL A 228 -8.22 27.26 12.27
N ALA A 229 -9.16 27.25 13.22
CA ALA A 229 -10.00 28.40 13.53
C ALA A 229 -9.17 29.63 13.96
N ALA A 230 -8.19 29.44 14.85
CA ALA A 230 -7.28 30.48 15.29
C ALA A 230 -6.47 31.07 14.13
N GLU A 231 -6.00 30.23 13.20
CA GLU A 231 -5.28 30.70 12.02
C GLU A 231 -6.16 31.50 11.07
N ILE A 232 -7.44 31.11 10.90
CA ILE A 232 -8.42 31.88 10.12
C ILE A 232 -8.64 33.26 10.75
N LEU A 233 -8.83 33.31 12.07
CA LEU A 233 -9.02 34.57 12.81
C LEU A 233 -7.78 35.46 12.72
N ARG A 234 -6.58 34.88 12.88
CA ARG A 234 -5.30 35.58 12.74
C ARG A 234 -5.16 36.19 11.35
N CYS A 235 -5.39 35.40 10.29
CA CYS A 235 -5.37 35.89 8.90
C CYS A 235 -6.39 37.01 8.67
N LYS A 236 -7.58 36.92 9.25
CA LYS A 236 -8.60 37.97 9.11
C LYS A 236 -8.22 39.26 9.85
N GLN A 237 -7.52 39.17 10.98
CA GLN A 237 -7.00 40.33 11.69
C GLN A 237 -5.86 41.01 10.91
N GLU A 238 -4.96 40.22 10.32
CA GLU A 238 -3.83 40.73 9.55
C GLU A 238 -4.26 41.31 8.20
N TYR A 239 -5.31 40.75 7.58
CA TYR A 239 -5.85 41.19 6.30
C TYR A 239 -7.37 41.45 6.39
N PRO A 240 -7.81 42.54 7.05
CA PRO A 240 -9.22 42.81 7.33
C PRO A 240 -10.11 42.87 6.08
N ASP A 241 -9.60 43.41 4.98
CA ASP A 241 -10.35 43.59 3.74
C ASP A 241 -10.23 42.40 2.77
N ALA A 242 -9.37 41.42 3.09
CA ALA A 242 -9.20 40.24 2.28
C ALA A 242 -10.29 39.18 2.54
N GLU A 243 -10.65 38.46 1.48
CA GLU A 243 -11.43 37.24 1.55
C GLU A 243 -10.52 36.07 1.94
N ILE A 244 -10.72 35.49 3.12
CA ILE A 244 -9.94 34.34 3.59
C ILE A 244 -10.56 33.05 3.04
N LYS A 245 -9.78 32.28 2.28
CA LYS A 245 -10.22 31.00 1.67
C LYS A 245 -9.44 29.83 2.26
N ILE A 246 -10.14 28.73 2.51
CA ILE A 246 -9.54 27.46 2.94
C ILE A 246 -9.52 26.52 1.75
N MET A 247 -8.34 25.97 1.45
CA MET A 247 -8.22 24.87 0.51
C MET A 247 -8.28 23.56 1.28
N ALA A 248 -9.35 22.80 1.09
CA ALA A 248 -9.48 21.43 1.59
C ALA A 248 -9.41 20.46 0.41
N GLY A 249 -8.72 19.35 0.59
CA GLY A 249 -8.60 18.29 -0.41
C GLY A 249 -8.60 16.92 0.25
N ASP A 250 -9.43 16.02 -0.28
CA ASP A 250 -9.40 14.60 0.08
C ASP A 250 -8.32 13.87 -0.72
N VAL A 251 -7.61 12.95 -0.06
CA VAL A 251 -6.68 12.04 -0.75
C VAL A 251 -7.40 10.72 -0.93
N THR A 252 -8.01 10.56 -2.11
CA THR A 252 -8.73 9.33 -2.45
C THR A 252 -7.80 8.12 -2.35
N SER A 253 -8.25 7.09 -1.63
CA SER A 253 -7.47 5.87 -1.37
C SER A 253 -6.13 6.12 -0.66
N ALA A 254 -6.03 7.16 0.16
CA ALA A 254 -4.88 7.51 1.01
C ALA A 254 -3.93 6.34 1.37
N PHE A 255 -4.42 5.39 2.17
CA PHE A 255 -3.62 4.27 2.70
C PHE A 255 -3.04 3.38 1.60
N ARG A 256 -3.77 3.25 0.50
CA ARG A 256 -3.42 2.39 -0.63
C ARG A 256 -2.22 2.89 -1.44
N ASN A 257 -1.71 4.08 -1.14
CA ASN A 257 -0.47 4.61 -1.71
C ASN A 257 0.78 4.17 -0.93
N VAL A 258 0.61 3.53 0.23
CA VAL A 258 1.70 3.06 1.07
C VAL A 258 1.80 1.53 0.94
N SER A 259 2.89 1.06 0.36
CA SER A 259 3.11 -0.37 0.15
C SER A 259 3.42 -1.08 1.46
N ILE A 260 2.83 -2.27 1.66
CA ILE A 260 3.22 -3.20 2.72
C ILE A 260 4.54 -3.89 2.32
N HIS A 261 5.44 -4.10 3.27
CA HIS A 261 6.69 -4.83 3.06
C HIS A 261 6.40 -6.23 2.48
N SER A 262 7.22 -6.72 1.53
CA SER A 262 7.01 -8.01 0.84
C SER A 262 6.82 -9.19 1.79
N ARG A 263 7.56 -9.18 2.91
CA ARG A 263 7.47 -10.19 3.98
C ARG A 263 6.31 -10.02 4.94
N SER A 264 5.45 -9.02 4.78
CA SER A 264 4.28 -8.77 5.63
C SER A 264 2.96 -8.92 4.86
N VAL A 265 2.96 -8.98 3.52
CA VAL A 265 1.71 -9.08 2.73
C VAL A 265 0.91 -10.36 3.00
N HIS A 266 1.58 -11.43 3.45
CA HIS A 266 0.92 -12.71 3.77
C HIS A 266 -0.15 -12.57 4.85
N ARG A 267 -0.10 -11.49 5.64
CA ARG A 267 -1.04 -11.17 6.72
C ARG A 267 -2.37 -10.62 6.22
N PHE A 268 -2.43 -10.16 4.97
CA PHE A 268 -3.59 -9.47 4.44
C PHE A 268 -4.12 -10.20 3.21
N ALA A 269 -4.67 -11.40 3.44
CA ALA A 269 -5.31 -12.16 2.39
C ALA A 269 -6.78 -12.43 2.69
N GLY A 270 -7.52 -12.73 1.62
CA GLY A 270 -8.92 -13.14 1.66
C GLY A 270 -9.22 -14.03 0.47
N ARG A 271 -10.36 -14.71 0.49
CA ARG A 271 -10.74 -15.67 -0.56
C ARG A 271 -12.06 -15.31 -1.23
N ILE A 272 -12.19 -15.67 -2.50
CA ILE A 272 -13.47 -15.70 -3.23
C ILE A 272 -13.65 -17.15 -3.70
N GLU A 273 -14.20 -17.99 -2.81
CA GLU A 273 -14.19 -19.45 -2.97
C GLU A 273 -14.90 -19.93 -4.22
N ILE A 274 -16.08 -19.38 -4.51
CA ILE A 274 -16.87 -19.74 -5.69
C ILE A 274 -16.14 -19.44 -7.01
N GLU A 275 -15.10 -18.61 -6.96
CA GLU A 275 -14.24 -18.27 -8.10
C GLU A 275 -12.84 -18.88 -8.01
N ASN A 276 -12.58 -19.73 -7.01
CA ASN A 276 -11.26 -20.29 -6.74
C ASN A 276 -10.16 -19.21 -6.68
N ALA A 277 -10.46 -18.05 -6.09
CA ALA A 277 -9.55 -16.91 -6.08
C ALA A 277 -9.01 -16.59 -4.68
N LEU A 278 -7.71 -16.37 -4.60
CA LEU A 278 -6.97 -15.82 -3.48
C LEU A 278 -6.63 -14.36 -3.75
N VAL A 279 -7.04 -13.47 -2.84
CA VAL A 279 -6.73 -12.04 -2.91
C VAL A 279 -5.69 -11.72 -1.84
N ILE A 280 -4.58 -11.07 -2.21
CA ILE A 280 -3.52 -10.67 -1.26
C ILE A 280 -3.25 -9.18 -1.44
N GLU A 281 -3.41 -8.41 -0.38
CA GLU A 281 -3.20 -6.97 -0.38
C GLU A 281 -1.71 -6.62 -0.42
N LEU A 282 -1.34 -5.68 -1.29
CA LEU A 282 0.04 -5.20 -1.46
C LEU A 282 0.24 -3.79 -0.89
N ALA A 283 -0.82 -3.08 -0.55
CA ALA A 283 -0.74 -1.76 0.08
C ALA A 283 -1.58 -1.76 1.37
N CYS A 284 -1.32 -0.82 2.27
CA CYS A 284 -2.02 -0.72 3.55
C CYS A 284 -3.55 -0.83 3.35
N PRO A 285 -4.20 -1.89 3.83
CA PRO A 285 -5.60 -2.12 3.55
C PRO A 285 -6.50 -1.27 4.44
N PHE A 286 -7.70 -0.97 3.94
CA PHE A 286 -8.74 -0.44 4.81
C PHE A 286 -9.17 -1.53 5.79
N GLY A 287 -9.36 -1.15 7.05
CA GLY A 287 -9.71 -2.08 8.13
C GLY A 287 -8.53 -2.50 9.00
N TRP A 288 -7.28 -2.29 8.58
CA TRP A 288 -6.11 -2.55 9.45
C TRP A 288 -5.89 -1.39 10.41
N THR A 289 -5.71 -1.67 11.70
CA THR A 289 -5.53 -0.67 12.76
C THR A 289 -4.27 0.20 12.56
N GLY A 290 -3.24 -0.33 11.87
CA GLY A 290 -2.01 0.42 11.56
C GLY A 290 -2.08 1.31 10.32
N SER A 291 -3.09 1.14 9.45
CA SER A 291 -3.18 1.89 8.19
C SER A 291 -3.21 3.41 8.38
N PRO A 292 -3.98 3.98 9.33
CA PRO A 292 -3.99 5.43 9.58
C PRO A 292 -2.61 5.96 9.98
N GLY A 293 -2.00 5.41 11.03
CA GLY A 293 -0.73 5.91 11.56
C GLY A 293 0.43 5.82 10.56
N GLU A 294 0.52 4.70 9.82
CA GLU A 294 1.57 4.51 8.80
C GLU A 294 1.38 5.44 7.58
N TYR A 295 0.12 5.75 7.23
CA TYR A 295 -0.18 6.74 6.19
C TYR A 295 0.12 8.16 6.65
N GLU A 296 -0.28 8.52 7.88
CA GLU A 296 -0.10 9.87 8.43
C GLU A 296 1.37 10.28 8.41
N LEU A 297 2.27 9.39 8.84
CA LEU A 297 3.72 9.60 8.72
C LEU A 297 4.16 9.92 7.29
N SER A 298 3.53 9.27 6.31
CA SER A 298 3.86 9.42 4.90
C SER A 298 3.41 10.77 4.32
N VAL A 299 2.44 11.47 4.93
CA VAL A 299 1.88 12.74 4.40
C VAL A 299 2.13 13.97 5.25
N GLU A 300 2.32 13.83 6.57
CA GLU A 300 2.33 14.95 7.53
C GLU A 300 3.26 16.10 7.08
N ARG A 301 4.43 15.76 6.53
CA ARG A 301 5.43 16.77 6.12
C ARG A 301 5.69 16.87 4.62
N LEU A 302 5.28 15.89 3.80
CA LEU A 302 5.31 16.02 2.34
C LEU A 302 4.38 17.13 1.81
N ARG A 303 3.37 17.53 2.60
CA ARG A 303 2.52 18.70 2.28
C ARG A 303 3.24 20.05 2.42
N LEU A 304 4.26 20.16 3.28
CA LEU A 304 4.95 21.44 3.51
C LEU A 304 5.98 21.78 2.42
N SER A 305 6.56 20.79 1.74
CA SER A 305 7.53 21.03 0.66
C SER A 305 6.89 21.56 -0.63
N THR A 306 5.63 21.23 -0.90
CA THR A 306 4.93 21.68 -2.12
C THR A 306 4.41 23.11 -1.98
N VAL A 307 3.99 23.52 -0.78
CA VAL A 307 3.59 24.91 -0.51
C VAL A 307 4.77 25.87 -0.66
N ASN A 308 5.98 25.49 -0.21
CA ASN A 308 7.17 26.32 -0.35
C ASN A 308 7.63 26.53 -1.80
N ARG A 309 7.27 25.66 -2.75
CA ARG A 309 7.55 25.87 -4.18
C ARG A 309 6.49 26.67 -4.91
N ALA A 310 5.24 26.64 -4.45
CA ALA A 310 4.14 27.33 -5.13
C ALA A 310 4.03 28.82 -4.76
N THR A 311 4.54 29.24 -3.60
CA THR A 311 4.37 30.63 -3.13
C THR A 311 5.55 31.56 -3.39
N GLY A 312 6.73 31.08 -3.82
CA GLY A 312 7.88 31.95 -4.10
C GLY A 312 8.29 32.85 -2.92
N ILE A 313 7.89 32.52 -1.68
CA ILE A 313 8.26 33.29 -0.51
C ILE A 313 9.67 32.85 -0.11
N THR A 314 10.64 33.62 -0.58
CA THR A 314 12.02 33.57 -0.09
C THR A 314 11.99 34.00 1.37
N GLN A 315 12.39 33.12 2.31
CA GLN A 315 12.66 33.52 3.68
C GLN A 315 13.76 34.59 3.67
N MET A 316 13.42 35.86 3.89
CA MET A 316 14.40 36.83 4.38
C MET A 316 14.69 36.49 5.83
N THR A 317 15.90 36.02 6.09
CA THR A 317 16.47 35.90 7.43
C THR A 317 16.63 37.30 8.04
N SER A 318 15.85 37.63 9.06
CA SER A 318 16.18 38.74 9.96
C SER A 318 17.13 38.23 11.04
N SER A 319 18.43 38.42 10.80
CA SER A 319 19.44 38.38 11.86
C SER A 319 19.16 39.53 12.83
N THR A 320 18.61 39.22 13.99
CA THR A 320 18.65 40.13 15.15
C THR A 320 19.91 39.82 15.92
N THR A 321 20.96 40.59 15.69
CA THR A 321 22.10 40.69 16.61
C THR A 321 21.92 42.01 17.36
N THR A 322 21.56 41.92 18.64
CA THR A 322 21.68 43.02 19.60
C THR A 322 22.91 42.76 20.46
N GLY A 323 23.85 43.69 20.41
CA GLY A 323 25.14 43.68 21.09
C GLY A 323 26.16 44.47 20.30
#